data_AF-A0A7Y2JM61-F1
#
_entry.id   AF-A0A7Y2JM61-F1
#
_cell.length_a   1.000
_cell.length_b   1.000
_cell.length_c   1.000
_cell.angle_alpha   90.00
_cell.angle_beta   90.00
_cell.angle_gamma   90.00
#
_symmetry.space_group_name_H-M   'P 1'
#
loop_
_entity.id
_entity.type
_entity.pdbx_description
1 polymer ?
#
loop_
_entity_poly.entity_id
_entity_poly.type
_entity_poly.pdbx_seq_one_letter_code
_entity_poly.pdbx_strand_id
1 'polypeptide(L)'
;VVLAAAMWLPGAITRYTASLVPEGARAEIGTRLRDEVRRLTGAPCADASGLRALEKLQTRLFPSGGTRLVVLPSALAETAHIPDGTILIGHRLVEDHESPEVLAGYLLAEDMRRRATDPLKRILADAGLGSALRLLTTGRLDDEGLRRHAERLVASRPQPLPAKRLIAAFEAAGVPGSAYAYAIDFSGERTKPLIDASQSGAPSAPLLGDGDWIALQRICES
;
A
#
# COMPACT_ATOMS: atom_id res chain seq x y z
N VAL A 1 28.93 -3.26 -24.85
CA VAL A 1 28.15 -4.50 -24.54
C VAL A 1 28.42 -5.01 -23.11
N VAL A 2 29.69 -5.13 -22.66
CA VAL A 2 30.03 -5.58 -21.29
C VAL A 2 29.47 -4.67 -20.18
N LEU A 3 29.48 -3.33 -20.37
CA LEU A 3 28.87 -2.39 -19.42
C LEU A 3 27.34 -2.52 -19.32
N ALA A 4 26.67 -2.84 -20.45
CA ALA A 4 25.23 -3.08 -20.45
C ALA A 4 24.88 -4.41 -19.76
N ALA A 5 25.69 -5.45 -19.94
CA ALA A 5 25.53 -6.73 -19.25
C ALA A 5 25.75 -6.59 -17.73
N ALA A 6 26.78 -5.87 -17.28
CA ALA A 6 27.05 -5.64 -15.86
C ALA A 6 25.96 -4.79 -15.17
N MET A 7 25.28 -3.90 -15.91
CA MET A 7 24.19 -3.09 -15.39
C MET A 7 22.84 -3.83 -15.35
N TRP A 8 22.64 -4.82 -16.24
CA TRP A 8 21.36 -5.55 -16.36
C TRP A 8 21.33 -6.88 -15.57
N LEU A 9 22.48 -7.55 -15.42
CA LEU A 9 22.60 -8.82 -14.66
C LEU A 9 22.06 -8.73 -13.22
N PRO A 10 22.36 -7.68 -12.43
CA PRO A 10 21.92 -7.61 -11.03
C PRO A 10 20.39 -7.61 -10.90
N GLY A 11 19.70 -6.91 -11.80
CA GLY A 11 18.23 -6.83 -11.80
C GLY A 11 17.55 -8.11 -12.29
N ALA A 12 18.21 -8.93 -13.11
CA ALA A 12 17.68 -10.21 -13.55
C ALA A 12 17.77 -11.29 -12.45
N ILE A 13 18.89 -11.31 -11.70
CA ILE A 13 19.13 -12.28 -10.62
C ILE A 13 18.17 -12.06 -9.44
N THR A 14 17.89 -10.81 -9.06
CA THR A 14 16.95 -10.50 -7.97
C THR A 14 15.52 -10.94 -8.30
N ARG A 15 15.07 -10.76 -9.57
CA ARG A 15 13.74 -11.21 -10.02
C ARG A 15 13.61 -12.73 -10.06
N TYR A 16 14.66 -13.43 -10.50
CA TYR A 16 14.67 -14.90 -10.54
C TYR A 16 14.70 -15.48 -9.13
N THR A 17 15.53 -14.91 -8.24
CA THR A 17 15.62 -15.27 -6.82
C THR A 17 14.25 -15.23 -6.16
N ALA A 18 13.48 -14.16 -6.36
CA ALA A 18 12.16 -14.02 -5.77
C ALA A 18 11.23 -15.21 -6.06
N SER A 19 11.33 -15.86 -7.22
CA SER A 19 10.51 -17.02 -7.58
C SER A 19 10.88 -18.31 -6.87
N LEU A 20 12.13 -18.43 -6.40
CA LEU A 20 12.67 -19.64 -5.78
C LEU A 20 12.56 -19.66 -4.25
N VAL A 21 12.23 -18.53 -3.63
CA VAL A 21 12.12 -18.43 -2.18
C VAL A 21 10.90 -19.22 -1.69
N PRO A 22 11.04 -20.15 -0.73
CA PRO A 22 9.90 -20.88 -0.16
C PRO A 22 8.94 -19.99 0.62
N GLU A 23 7.67 -20.39 0.74
CA GLU A 23 6.64 -19.64 1.50
C GLU A 23 7.04 -19.36 2.96
N GLY A 24 7.71 -20.32 3.61
CA GLY A 24 8.19 -20.13 4.99
C GLY A 24 9.18 -18.97 5.12
N ALA A 25 10.11 -18.83 4.17
CA ALA A 25 11.07 -17.72 4.15
C ALA A 25 10.38 -16.39 3.81
N ARG A 26 9.37 -16.40 2.93
CA ARG A 26 8.53 -15.21 2.66
C ARG A 26 7.81 -14.74 3.92
N ALA A 27 7.25 -15.66 4.71
CA ALA A 27 6.56 -15.35 5.95
C ALA A 27 7.50 -14.78 7.02
N GLU A 28 8.72 -15.33 7.15
CA GLU A 28 9.74 -14.80 8.06
C GLU A 28 10.16 -13.37 7.66
N ILE A 29 10.44 -13.16 6.36
CA ILE A 29 10.78 -11.83 5.81
C ILE A 29 9.67 -10.83 6.10
N GLY A 30 8.40 -11.20 5.87
CA GLY A 30 7.25 -10.34 6.16
C GLY A 30 7.16 -9.97 7.63
N THR A 31 7.42 -10.93 8.53
CA THR A 31 7.40 -10.68 9.98
C THR A 31 8.50 -9.72 10.41
N ARG A 32 9.74 -9.94 9.97
CA ARG A 32 10.86 -9.05 10.29
C ARG A 32 10.68 -7.66 9.68
N LEU A 33 10.14 -7.58 8.46
CA LEU A 33 9.82 -6.29 7.84
C LEU A 33 8.79 -5.50 8.64
N ARG A 34 7.75 -6.15 9.19
CA ARG A 34 6.79 -5.46 10.07
C ARG A 34 7.47 -4.85 11.29
N ASP A 35 8.44 -5.54 11.87
CA ASP A 35 9.19 -5.01 13.00
C ASP A 35 10.06 -3.82 12.60
N GLU A 36 10.68 -3.83 11.41
CA GLU A 36 11.38 -2.66 10.86
C GLU A 36 10.44 -1.47 10.67
N VAL A 37 9.29 -1.69 10.04
CA VAL A 37 8.29 -0.64 9.80
C VAL A 37 7.82 -0.04 11.12
N ARG A 38 7.46 -0.87 12.11
CA ARG A 38 7.04 -0.43 13.45
C ARG A 38 8.10 0.41 14.15
N ARG A 39 9.38 0.14 13.95
CA ARG A 39 10.46 0.97 14.51
C ARG A 39 10.52 2.36 13.88
N LEU A 40 10.15 2.49 12.61
CA LEU A 40 10.13 3.78 11.90
C LEU A 40 8.84 4.57 12.16
N THR A 41 7.70 3.87 12.26
CA THR A 41 6.36 4.49 12.23
C THR A 41 5.69 4.51 13.60
N GLY A 42 6.25 3.84 14.61
CA GLY A 42 5.58 3.58 15.88
C GLY A 42 4.63 2.39 15.83
N ALA A 43 3.96 2.13 16.96
CA ALA A 43 2.92 1.11 17.04
C ALA A 43 1.70 1.51 16.20
N PRO A 44 1.02 0.56 15.53
CA PRO A 44 -0.23 0.85 14.84
C PRO A 44 -1.27 1.50 15.75
N CYS A 45 -2.04 2.43 15.18
CA CYS A 45 -3.16 3.04 15.86
C CYS A 45 -4.23 1.99 16.18
N ALA A 46 -4.80 2.05 17.38
CA ALA A 46 -5.57 0.94 17.94
C ALA A 46 -6.79 1.36 18.77
N ASP A 47 -7.29 2.60 18.62
CA ASP A 47 -8.56 2.97 19.26
C ASP A 47 -9.67 2.01 18.82
N ALA A 48 -10.44 1.52 19.79
CA ALA A 48 -11.42 0.48 19.57
C ALA A 48 -12.56 0.91 18.65
N SER A 49 -12.96 2.19 18.69
CA SER A 49 -14.03 2.71 17.83
C SER A 49 -13.54 2.92 16.40
N GLY A 50 -12.34 3.47 16.24
CA GLY A 50 -11.68 3.63 14.94
C GLY A 50 -11.41 2.28 14.26
N LEU A 51 -10.98 1.25 15.01
CA LEU A 51 -10.77 -0.09 14.47
C LEU A 51 -12.06 -0.72 13.93
N ARG A 52 -13.19 -0.56 14.63
CA ARG A 52 -14.49 -1.06 14.15
C ARG A 52 -14.94 -0.34 12.87
N ALA A 53 -14.71 0.97 12.80
CA ALA A 53 -15.00 1.75 11.59
C ALA A 53 -14.10 1.33 10.41
N LEU A 54 -12.80 1.11 10.67
CA LEU A 54 -11.84 0.63 9.67
C LEU A 54 -12.24 -0.75 9.13
N GLU A 55 -12.71 -1.65 9.99
CA GLU A 55 -13.17 -2.98 9.61
C GLU A 55 -14.43 -2.95 8.72
N LYS A 56 -15.38 -2.05 9.01
CA LYS A 56 -16.54 -1.80 8.13
C LYS A 56 -16.10 -1.36 6.75
N LEU A 57 -15.19 -0.39 6.68
CA LEU A 57 -14.63 0.09 5.41
C LEU A 57 -13.87 -1.03 4.67
N GLN A 58 -13.04 -1.80 5.37
CA GLN A 58 -12.31 -2.93 4.80
C GLN A 58 -13.26 -3.95 4.16
N THR A 59 -14.32 -4.34 4.87
CA THR A 59 -15.33 -5.28 4.39
C THR A 59 -16.08 -4.75 3.18
N ARG A 60 -16.40 -3.44 3.17
CA ARG A 60 -17.09 -2.77 2.06
C ARG A 60 -16.25 -2.69 0.79
N LEU A 61 -14.94 -2.48 0.91
CA LEU A 61 -14.01 -2.35 -0.23
C LEU A 61 -13.44 -3.68 -0.70
N PHE A 62 -13.23 -4.63 0.21
CA PHE A 62 -12.59 -5.92 -0.06
C PHE A 62 -13.45 -7.09 0.44
N PRO A 63 -14.65 -7.32 -0.13
CA PRO A 63 -15.60 -8.32 0.35
C PRO A 63 -15.08 -9.77 0.23
N SER A 64 -14.14 -10.04 -0.68
CA SER A 64 -13.49 -11.35 -0.81
C SER A 64 -12.46 -11.64 0.29
N GLY A 65 -12.16 -10.66 1.16
CA GLY A 65 -11.13 -10.76 2.18
C GLY A 65 -9.69 -10.74 1.60
N GLY A 66 -8.73 -11.12 2.44
CA GLY A 66 -7.31 -11.23 2.05
C GLY A 66 -6.54 -9.90 2.02
N THR A 67 -7.19 -8.79 2.35
CA THR A 67 -6.56 -7.47 2.55
C THR A 67 -6.79 -7.05 3.99
N ARG A 68 -5.71 -6.76 4.72
CA ARG A 68 -5.76 -6.19 6.08
C ARG A 68 -5.41 -4.72 6.01
N LEU A 69 -6.12 -3.88 6.75
CA LEU A 69 -5.82 -2.45 6.86
C LEU A 69 -5.17 -2.13 8.21
N VAL A 70 -4.12 -1.32 8.19
CA VAL A 70 -3.40 -0.88 9.38
C VAL A 70 -3.07 0.60 9.27
N VAL A 71 -3.52 1.39 10.26
CA VAL A 71 -3.20 2.83 10.34
C VAL A 71 -1.94 3.03 11.17
N LEU A 72 -1.03 3.84 10.65
CA LEU A 72 0.27 4.15 11.24
C LEU A 72 0.29 5.62 11.70
N PRO A 73 0.74 5.89 12.93
CA PRO A 73 0.69 7.24 13.51
C PRO A 73 1.76 8.18 12.96
N SER A 74 2.76 7.69 12.23
CA SER A 74 3.81 8.55 11.65
C SER A 74 4.51 7.95 10.44
N ALA A 75 5.37 8.77 9.83
CA ALA A 75 6.34 8.48 8.76
C ALA A 75 5.78 8.09 7.39
N LEU A 76 4.61 7.44 7.32
CA LEU A 76 3.95 7.13 6.05
C LEU A 76 3.01 8.26 5.64
N ALA A 77 3.24 8.85 4.47
CA ALA A 77 2.43 9.97 3.97
C ALA A 77 1.10 9.54 3.33
N GLU A 78 1.11 8.43 2.59
CA GLU A 78 -0.05 7.92 1.85
C GLU A 78 -0.33 6.46 2.27
N THR A 79 -0.33 5.54 1.31
CA THR A 79 -0.49 4.11 1.52
C THR A 79 0.74 3.35 1.04
N ALA A 80 0.96 2.19 1.65
CA ALA A 80 1.96 1.22 1.22
C ALA A 80 1.42 -0.19 1.48
N HIS A 81 2.03 -1.21 0.89
CA HIS A 81 1.71 -2.60 1.20
C HIS A 81 2.96 -3.39 1.59
N ILE A 82 2.74 -4.40 2.43
CA ILE A 82 3.76 -5.37 2.84
C ILE A 82 3.40 -6.77 2.33
N PRO A 83 4.36 -7.73 2.30
CA PRO A 83 4.19 -9.02 1.63
C PRO A 83 3.03 -9.90 2.12
N ASP A 84 2.55 -9.69 3.35
CA ASP A 84 1.47 -10.50 3.94
C ASP A 84 0.07 -10.08 3.49
N GLY A 85 -0.03 -9.14 2.55
CA GLY A 85 -1.30 -8.61 2.04
C GLY A 85 -1.85 -7.42 2.84
N THR A 86 -1.15 -6.96 3.87
CA THR A 86 -1.54 -5.79 4.66
C THR A 86 -1.23 -4.50 3.90
N ILE A 87 -2.22 -3.60 3.86
CA ILE A 87 -2.08 -2.22 3.41
C ILE A 87 -1.88 -1.34 4.65
N LEU A 88 -0.76 -0.64 4.67
CA LEU A 88 -0.38 0.38 5.62
C LEU A 88 -0.97 1.72 5.17
N ILE A 89 -1.49 2.49 6.13
CA ILE A 89 -2.20 3.75 5.91
C ILE A 89 -1.56 4.81 6.80
N GLY A 90 -1.11 5.93 6.23
CA GLY A 90 -0.69 7.08 7.03
C GLY A 90 -1.87 7.74 7.72
N HIS A 91 -1.74 8.09 9.01
CA HIS A 91 -2.81 8.70 9.81
C HIS A 91 -3.43 9.96 9.14
N ARG A 92 -2.64 10.74 8.40
CA ARG A 92 -3.13 11.93 7.68
C ARG A 92 -4.19 11.62 6.63
N LEU A 93 -4.23 10.40 6.08
CA LEU A 93 -5.30 10.02 5.14
C LEU A 93 -6.65 9.88 5.81
N VAL A 94 -6.70 9.60 7.12
CA VAL A 94 -7.95 9.61 7.90
C VAL A 94 -8.20 11.00 8.49
N GLU A 95 -7.19 11.64 9.05
CA GLU A 95 -7.34 12.89 9.81
C GLU A 95 -7.54 14.14 8.94
N ASP A 96 -6.82 14.28 7.82
CA ASP A 96 -6.78 15.53 7.05
C ASP A 96 -7.85 15.63 5.96
N HIS A 97 -8.71 14.61 5.81
CA HIS A 97 -9.69 14.53 4.73
C HIS A 97 -11.12 14.57 5.24
N GLU A 98 -11.99 15.24 4.48
CA GLU A 98 -13.38 15.45 4.87
C GLU A 98 -14.25 14.20 4.72
N SER A 99 -13.86 13.25 3.85
CA SER A 99 -14.72 12.13 3.47
C SER A 99 -13.98 10.79 3.33
N PRO A 100 -14.64 9.67 3.63
CA PRO A 100 -14.06 8.32 3.54
C PRO A 100 -13.75 7.90 2.09
N GLU A 101 -14.36 8.54 1.09
CA GLU A 101 -14.13 8.26 -0.34
C GLU A 101 -12.69 8.54 -0.76
N VAL A 102 -12.03 9.53 -0.15
CA VAL A 102 -10.62 9.81 -0.42
C VAL A 102 -9.76 8.62 0.03
N LEU A 103 -9.92 8.20 1.28
CA LEU A 103 -9.22 7.05 1.83
C LEU A 103 -9.50 5.78 0.99
N ALA A 104 -10.77 5.53 0.66
CA ALA A 104 -11.16 4.38 -0.15
C ALA A 104 -10.45 4.35 -1.51
N GLY A 105 -10.30 5.51 -2.16
CA GLY A 105 -9.54 5.63 -3.39
C GLY A 105 -8.07 5.25 -3.25
N TYR A 106 -7.40 5.73 -2.19
CA TYR A 106 -6.01 5.35 -1.88
C TYR A 106 -5.87 3.85 -1.59
N LEU A 107 -6.84 3.24 -0.90
CA LEU A 107 -6.85 1.81 -0.59
C LEU A 107 -7.02 0.95 -1.83
N LEU A 108 -7.97 1.30 -2.71
CA LEU A 108 -8.18 0.60 -3.98
C LEU A 108 -6.96 0.74 -4.90
N ALA A 109 -6.39 1.94 -5.00
CA ALA A 109 -5.15 2.17 -5.74
C ALA A 109 -3.99 1.32 -5.18
N GLU A 110 -3.83 1.26 -3.86
CA GLU A 110 -2.75 0.47 -3.26
C GLU A 110 -2.95 -1.03 -3.43
N ASP A 111 -4.18 -1.53 -3.32
CA ASP A 111 -4.48 -2.93 -3.59
C ASP A 111 -4.14 -3.32 -5.04
N MET A 112 -4.37 -2.42 -6.00
CA MET A 112 -3.93 -2.64 -7.38
C MET A 112 -2.40 -2.70 -7.49
N ARG A 113 -1.66 -1.81 -6.81
CA ARG A 113 -0.18 -1.85 -6.80
C ARG A 113 0.34 -3.15 -6.18
N ARG A 114 -0.25 -3.56 -5.07
CA ARG A 114 0.04 -4.80 -4.35
C ARG A 114 -0.13 -6.03 -5.24
N ARG A 115 -1.19 -6.10 -6.04
CA ARG A 115 -1.46 -7.21 -6.96
C ARG A 115 -0.61 -7.16 -8.24
N ALA A 116 -0.12 -5.99 -8.62
CA ALA A 116 0.61 -5.81 -9.88
C ALA A 116 2.06 -6.32 -9.82
N THR A 117 2.70 -6.27 -8.64
CA THR A 117 4.12 -6.61 -8.48
C THR A 117 4.34 -7.50 -7.27
N ASP A 118 5.10 -8.57 -7.44
CA ASP A 118 5.57 -9.41 -6.34
C ASP A 118 6.36 -8.58 -5.31
N PRO A 119 5.90 -8.46 -4.04
CA PRO A 119 6.56 -7.66 -3.01
C PRO A 119 8.00 -8.08 -2.74
N LEU A 120 8.32 -9.37 -2.89
CA LEU A 120 9.68 -9.86 -2.66
C LEU A 120 10.66 -9.34 -3.72
N LYS A 121 10.21 -9.13 -4.96
CA LYS A 121 11.04 -8.51 -6.00
C LYS A 121 11.45 -7.09 -5.62
N ARG A 122 10.53 -6.33 -5.02
CA ARG A 122 10.83 -4.98 -4.51
C ARG A 122 11.82 -5.04 -3.36
N ILE A 123 11.57 -5.89 -2.36
CA ILE A 123 12.48 -6.09 -1.22
C ILE A 123 13.90 -6.43 -1.69
N LEU A 124 14.04 -7.33 -2.67
CA LEU A 124 15.35 -7.74 -3.17
C LEU A 124 16.05 -6.67 -4.03
N ALA A 125 15.29 -5.91 -4.82
CA ALA A 125 15.85 -4.76 -5.55
C ALA A 125 16.43 -3.72 -4.59
N ASP A 126 15.74 -3.54 -3.46
CA ASP A 126 16.04 -2.63 -2.38
C ASP A 126 17.21 -3.10 -1.49
N ALA A 127 17.23 -4.39 -1.16
CA ALA A 127 18.26 -5.00 -0.35
C ALA A 127 19.58 -5.12 -1.14
N GLY A 128 19.51 -5.31 -2.46
CA GLY A 128 20.66 -5.42 -3.34
C GLY A 128 21.12 -6.87 -3.56
N LEU A 129 22.10 -7.03 -4.46
CA LEU A 129 22.53 -8.36 -4.95
C LEU A 129 23.11 -9.26 -3.85
N GLY A 130 23.91 -8.70 -2.94
CA GLY A 130 24.53 -9.47 -1.84
C GLY A 130 23.49 -10.10 -0.92
N SER A 131 22.45 -9.34 -0.55
CA SER A 131 21.31 -9.80 0.24
C SER A 131 20.50 -10.88 -0.48
N ALA A 132 20.30 -10.74 -1.79
CA ALA A 132 19.62 -11.75 -2.60
C ALA A 132 20.41 -13.07 -2.66
N LEU A 133 21.74 -13.02 -2.84
CA LEU A 133 22.60 -14.20 -2.83
C LEU A 133 22.63 -14.87 -1.44
N ARG A 134 22.67 -14.08 -0.37
CA ARG A 134 22.55 -14.60 1.00
C ARG A 134 21.21 -15.28 1.23
N LEU A 135 20.11 -14.71 0.76
CA LEU A 135 18.79 -15.33 0.84
C LEU A 135 18.75 -16.68 0.12
N LEU A 136 19.34 -16.79 -1.08
CA LEU A 136 19.40 -18.05 -1.82
C LEU A 136 20.20 -19.14 -1.10
N THR A 137 21.30 -18.76 -0.45
CA THR A 137 22.24 -19.71 0.18
C THR A 137 21.85 -20.07 1.61
N THR A 138 21.25 -19.14 2.34
CA THR A 138 20.94 -19.30 3.78
C THR A 138 19.45 -19.37 4.08
N GLY A 139 18.59 -19.06 3.11
CA GLY A 139 17.15 -18.91 3.30
C GLY A 139 16.75 -17.64 4.07
N ARG A 140 17.70 -16.76 4.41
CA ARG A 140 17.47 -15.57 5.24
C ARG A 140 17.94 -14.29 4.57
N LEU A 141 17.10 -13.26 4.61
CA LEU A 141 17.49 -11.89 4.25
C LEU A 141 18.19 -11.23 5.45
N ASP A 142 19.21 -10.42 5.22
CA ASP A 142 19.89 -9.66 6.27
C ASP A 142 19.07 -8.47 6.77
N ASP A 143 19.30 -8.08 8.03
CA ASP A 143 18.57 -6.98 8.67
C ASP A 143 18.80 -5.63 7.99
N GLU A 144 20.00 -5.41 7.43
CA GLU A 144 20.32 -4.16 6.74
C GLU A 144 19.49 -4.00 5.45
N GLY A 145 19.36 -5.07 4.66
CA GLY A 145 18.49 -5.11 3.49
C GLY A 145 17.02 -4.85 3.82
N LEU A 146 16.51 -5.44 4.91
CA LEU A 146 15.16 -5.21 5.40
C LEU A 146 14.94 -3.78 5.88
N ARG A 147 15.87 -3.24 6.66
CA ARG A 147 15.81 -1.86 7.16
C ARG A 147 15.81 -0.84 6.03
N ARG A 148 16.71 -0.98 5.04
CA ARG A 148 16.71 -0.12 3.85
C ARG A 148 15.39 -0.20 3.08
N HIS A 149 14.80 -1.40 2.97
CA HIS A 149 13.50 -1.55 2.33
C HIS A 149 12.40 -0.86 3.13
N ALA A 150 12.37 -0.98 4.45
CA ALA A 150 11.40 -0.31 5.31
C ALA A 150 11.51 1.23 5.19
N GLU A 151 12.73 1.78 5.24
CA GLU A 151 12.99 3.21 5.04
C GLU A 151 12.47 3.71 3.68
N ARG A 152 12.73 2.96 2.60
CA ARG A 152 12.17 3.30 1.28
C ARG A 152 10.67 3.09 1.21
N LEU A 153 10.11 2.09 1.88
CA LEU A 153 8.68 1.82 1.87
C LEU A 153 7.90 3.01 2.43
N VAL A 154 8.37 3.60 3.54
CA VAL A 154 7.71 4.77 4.15
C VAL A 154 8.00 6.09 3.41
N ALA A 155 9.18 6.23 2.80
CA ALA A 155 9.58 7.47 2.12
C ALA A 155 9.20 7.56 0.63
N SER A 156 8.92 6.43 -0.02
CA SER A 156 8.67 6.41 -1.48
C SER A 156 7.28 6.91 -1.82
N ARG A 157 7.19 7.69 -2.90
CA ARG A 157 5.90 7.96 -3.53
C ARG A 157 5.38 6.71 -4.23
N PRO A 158 4.08 6.39 -4.12
CA PRO A 158 3.53 5.24 -4.80
C PRO A 158 3.65 5.34 -6.33
N GLN A 159 3.78 4.18 -6.98
CA GLN A 159 3.91 4.15 -8.45
C GLN A 159 2.61 4.62 -9.12
N PRO A 160 2.70 5.42 -10.21
CA PRO A 160 1.52 5.81 -10.97
C PRO A 160 0.79 4.60 -11.53
N LEU A 161 -0.54 4.62 -11.47
CA LEU A 161 -1.39 3.59 -12.08
C LEU A 161 -2.03 4.11 -13.36
N PRO A 162 -2.25 3.26 -14.39
CA PRO A 162 -2.97 3.67 -15.59
C PRO A 162 -4.40 4.11 -15.25
N ALA A 163 -4.81 5.31 -15.66
CA ALA A 163 -6.12 5.88 -15.34
C ALA A 163 -7.28 4.94 -15.69
N LYS A 164 -7.24 4.29 -16.86
CA LYS A 164 -8.26 3.31 -17.28
C LYS A 164 -8.44 2.17 -16.28
N ARG A 165 -7.36 1.69 -15.66
CA ARG A 165 -7.43 0.61 -14.66
C ARG A 165 -7.99 1.13 -13.34
N LEU A 166 -7.63 2.34 -12.94
CA LEU A 166 -8.18 2.98 -11.74
C LEU A 166 -9.68 3.22 -11.86
N ILE A 167 -10.13 3.76 -13.00
CA ILE A 167 -11.56 4.01 -13.28
C ILE A 167 -12.36 2.70 -13.15
N ALA A 168 -11.90 1.63 -13.81
CA ALA A 168 -12.57 0.34 -13.73
C ALA A 168 -12.62 -0.23 -12.29
N ALA A 169 -11.56 -0.02 -11.49
CA ALA A 169 -11.53 -0.46 -10.09
C ALA A 169 -12.50 0.33 -9.21
N PHE A 170 -12.60 1.64 -9.44
CA PHE A 170 -13.52 2.53 -8.71
C PHE A 170 -14.98 2.24 -9.06
N GLU A 171 -15.29 2.04 -10.34
CA GLU A 171 -16.62 1.60 -10.79
C GLU A 171 -17.02 0.26 -10.18
N ALA A 172 -16.12 -0.73 -10.20
CA ALA A 172 -16.38 -2.05 -9.63
C ALA A 172 -16.61 -2.00 -8.10
N ALA A 173 -15.96 -1.07 -7.40
CA ALA A 173 -16.15 -0.87 -5.97
C ALA A 173 -17.35 0.04 -5.63
N GLY A 174 -17.92 0.72 -6.62
CA GLY A 174 -18.92 1.76 -6.42
C GLY A 174 -18.38 2.92 -5.59
N VAL A 175 -17.14 3.36 -5.86
CA VAL A 175 -16.47 4.48 -5.19
C VAL A 175 -16.28 5.61 -6.20
N PRO A 176 -16.66 6.86 -5.89
CA PRO A 176 -16.45 7.98 -6.81
C PRO A 176 -14.96 8.29 -6.95
N GLY A 177 -14.45 8.19 -8.19
CA GLY A 177 -13.04 8.42 -8.49
C GLY A 177 -12.59 9.87 -8.32
N SER A 178 -13.53 10.82 -8.27
CA SER A 178 -13.25 12.25 -8.13
C SER A 178 -12.59 12.59 -6.78
N ALA A 179 -13.02 11.97 -5.68
CA ALA A 179 -12.44 12.24 -4.36
C ALA A 179 -10.93 11.92 -4.32
N TYR A 180 -10.55 10.75 -4.84
CA TYR A 180 -9.15 10.38 -5.02
C TYR A 180 -8.41 11.30 -6.00
N ALA A 181 -9.06 11.63 -7.12
CA ALA A 181 -8.48 12.47 -8.17
C ALA A 181 -8.07 13.85 -7.66
N TYR A 182 -8.92 14.50 -6.86
CA TYR A 182 -8.63 15.80 -6.25
C TYR A 182 -7.62 15.70 -5.10
N ALA A 183 -7.60 14.58 -4.38
CA ALA A 183 -6.62 14.36 -3.31
C ALA A 183 -5.17 14.25 -3.83
N ILE A 184 -4.96 13.62 -4.99
CA ILE A 184 -3.62 13.51 -5.60
C ILE A 184 -3.26 14.69 -6.52
N ASP A 185 -4.25 15.43 -6.99
CA ASP A 185 -4.10 16.56 -7.90
C ASP A 185 -5.23 17.58 -7.71
N PHE A 186 -5.02 18.57 -6.84
CA PHE A 186 -6.04 19.56 -6.50
C PHE A 186 -6.54 20.37 -7.72
N SER A 187 -5.69 20.61 -8.72
CA SER A 187 -6.13 21.30 -9.96
C SER A 187 -7.03 20.43 -10.84
N GLY A 188 -6.95 19.11 -10.70
CA GLY A 188 -7.67 18.14 -11.53
C GLY A 188 -7.16 17.99 -12.96
N GLU A 189 -6.09 18.70 -13.36
CA GLU A 189 -5.60 18.68 -14.74
C GLU A 189 -5.01 17.32 -15.13
N ARG A 190 -4.22 16.70 -14.24
CA ARG A 190 -3.59 15.40 -14.48
C ARG A 190 -4.55 14.24 -14.25
N THR A 191 -5.61 14.47 -13.48
CA THR A 191 -6.58 13.45 -13.07
C THR A 191 -7.95 13.61 -13.72
N LYS A 192 -8.07 14.51 -14.69
CA LYS A 192 -9.30 14.75 -15.48
C LYS A 192 -10.03 13.48 -15.92
N PRO A 193 -9.36 12.42 -16.42
CA PRO A 193 -10.06 11.19 -16.79
C PRO A 193 -10.83 10.52 -15.64
N LEU A 194 -10.32 10.58 -14.41
CA LEU A 194 -11.00 10.02 -13.23
C LEU A 194 -12.18 10.88 -12.81
N ILE A 195 -12.03 12.20 -12.91
CA ILE A 195 -13.08 13.18 -12.59
C ILE A 195 -14.26 13.02 -13.57
N ASP A 196 -13.98 13.01 -14.86
CA ASP A 196 -15.01 12.90 -15.92
C ASP A 196 -15.77 11.55 -15.81
N ALA A 197 -15.06 10.45 -15.54
CA ALA A 197 -15.67 9.14 -15.33
C ALA A 197 -16.58 9.13 -14.09
N SER A 198 -16.14 9.76 -12.98
CA SER A 198 -16.93 9.82 -11.75
C SER A 198 -18.23 10.64 -11.91
N GLN A 199 -18.23 11.69 -12.75
CA GLN A 199 -19.44 12.49 -13.01
C GLN A 199 -20.47 11.75 -13.85
N SER A 200 -20.01 10.83 -14.70
CA SER A 200 -20.87 10.01 -15.56
C SER A 200 -21.39 8.76 -14.83
N GLY A 201 -20.85 8.47 -13.64
CA GLY A 201 -21.20 7.31 -12.84
C GLY A 201 -22.55 7.45 -12.11
N ALA A 202 -23.11 6.31 -11.71
CA ALA A 202 -24.29 6.30 -10.86
C ALA A 202 -23.95 6.80 -9.45
N PRO A 203 -24.88 7.45 -8.74
CA PRO A 203 -24.71 7.80 -7.33
C PRO A 203 -24.33 6.56 -6.50
N SER A 204 -23.25 6.65 -5.73
CA SER A 204 -22.84 5.59 -4.81
C SER A 204 -23.48 5.79 -3.45
N ALA A 205 -23.90 4.69 -2.81
CA ALA A 205 -24.23 4.72 -1.39
C ALA A 205 -22.98 5.14 -0.57
N PRO A 206 -23.16 5.88 0.54
CA PRO A 206 -22.05 6.25 1.42
C PRO A 206 -21.24 5.04 1.85
N LEU A 207 -19.91 5.16 1.87
CA LEU A 207 -19.02 4.05 2.24
C LEU A 207 -19.04 3.76 3.74
N LEU A 208 -19.26 4.80 4.54
CA LEU A 208 -19.22 4.78 5.99
C LEU A 208 -20.19 5.85 6.50
N GLY A 209 -20.84 5.59 7.64
CA GLY A 209 -21.67 6.63 8.28
C GLY A 209 -20.80 7.67 8.98
N ASP A 210 -21.30 8.90 9.13
CA ASP A 210 -20.55 10.04 9.71
C ASP A 210 -19.92 9.72 11.08
N GLY A 211 -20.66 9.05 11.96
CA GLY A 211 -20.16 8.67 13.28
C GLY A 211 -19.02 7.64 13.22
N ASP A 212 -19.06 6.72 12.26
CA ASP A 212 -17.97 5.77 12.02
C ASP A 212 -16.77 6.49 11.39
N TRP A 213 -16.98 7.47 10.51
CA TRP A 213 -15.89 8.27 9.93
C TRP A 213 -15.17 9.08 11.00
N ILE A 214 -15.92 9.80 11.85
CA ILE A 214 -15.34 10.54 12.99
C ILE A 214 -14.58 9.60 13.93
N ALA A 215 -15.11 8.40 14.22
CA ALA A 215 -14.40 7.42 15.03
C ALA A 215 -13.07 6.98 14.37
N LEU A 216 -13.05 6.81 13.05
CA LEU A 216 -11.84 6.48 12.31
C LEU A 216 -10.82 7.62 12.30
N GLN A 217 -11.25 8.88 12.23
CA GLN A 217 -10.35 10.05 12.32
C GLN A 217 -9.61 10.09 13.67
N ARG A 218 -10.20 9.54 14.73
CA ARG A 218 -9.61 9.47 16.08
C ARG A 218 -8.85 8.19 16.37
N ILE A 219 -8.58 7.36 15.35
CA ILE A 219 -8.01 6.03 15.56
C ILE A 219 -6.65 6.04 16.28
N CYS A 220 -5.90 7.13 16.15
CA CYS A 220 -4.57 7.34 16.71
C CYS A 220 -4.55 8.16 18.03
N GLU A 221 -5.72 8.50 18.60
CA GLU A 221 -5.80 9.34 19.82
C GLU A 221 -5.64 8.55 21.15
N SER A 222 -5.46 7.23 21.09
CA SER A 222 -5.36 6.32 22.25
C SER A 222 -3.95 6.13 22.77
#